data_AF-A0A3D8QTQ8-F1
#
_entry.id   AF-A0A3D8QTQ8-F1
#
_cell.length_a   1.000
_cell.length_b   1.000
_cell.length_c   1.000
_cell.angle_alpha   90.00
_cell.angle_beta   90.00
_cell.angle_gamma   90.00
#
_symmetry.space_group_name_H-M   'P 1'
#
loop_
_entity.id
_entity.type
_entity.pdbx_description
1 polymer ?
#
loop_
_entity_poly.entity_id
_entity_poly.type
_entity_poly.pdbx_seq_one_letter_code
_entity_poly.pdbx_strand_id
1 'polypeptide(L)'
;MDKAFECVVAHYNEDLSWLEPLSSETIVYSKGRPPCMVDCWRDVQLLPNIGREAHTYLHHIVECYEHLAENTLFVQGNVHNSDGKTPPHTDLSAAKMKAEALDNTDRSCGFMAFTSQIIEFKEWGGLPWQDCSSHAWWYYKNGQNMAKAEMTPAEFWMKFFKVPHPRSVYYVSGSVFAVNATKIRSRPRHFYEELRSVFTGLNHINPEYGHFMERFWGSIFLDQPGEANEGSRDDCSKVSGTLGLKQRATSSSTSVIDEREFGERHLQSRLNGP
;
A
#
# COMPACT_ATOMS: atom_id res chain seq x y z
N MET A 1 -10.90 15.28 -22.10
CA MET A 1 -11.41 13.90 -21.96
C MET A 1 -11.11 13.48 -20.56
N ASP A 2 -12.12 13.02 -19.81
CA ASP A 2 -11.89 12.46 -18.49
C ASP A 2 -11.06 11.18 -18.63
N LYS A 3 -10.07 11.04 -17.76
CA LYS A 3 -9.04 10.01 -17.85
C LYS A 3 -9.50 8.79 -17.07
N ALA A 4 -9.87 7.72 -17.77
CA ALA A 4 -10.44 6.52 -17.12
C ALA A 4 -9.46 5.77 -16.18
N PHE A 5 -8.15 5.80 -16.49
CA PHE A 5 -7.15 5.02 -15.76
C PHE A 5 -5.76 5.68 -15.69
N GLU A 6 -5.10 5.50 -14.55
CA GLU A 6 -3.66 5.69 -14.40
C GLU A 6 -3.01 4.67 -13.46
N CYS A 7 -1.75 4.39 -13.74
CA CYS A 7 -0.87 3.65 -12.85
C CYS A 7 0.16 4.62 -12.27
N VAL A 8 0.37 4.57 -10.96
CA VAL A 8 1.33 5.38 -10.23
C VAL A 8 2.33 4.44 -9.59
N VAL A 9 3.60 4.56 -9.98
CA VAL A 9 4.66 3.72 -9.45
C VAL A 9 5.63 4.52 -8.57
N ALA A 10 5.85 4.01 -7.36
CA ALA A 10 6.94 4.44 -6.49
C ALA A 10 8.23 3.71 -6.88
N HIS A 11 9.08 4.39 -7.64
CA HIS A 11 10.29 3.83 -8.22
C HIS A 11 11.55 4.37 -7.53
N TYR A 12 12.56 3.52 -7.38
CA TYR A 12 13.91 3.90 -7.00
C TYR A 12 14.92 3.52 -8.07
N ASN A 13 15.23 2.22 -8.21
CA ASN A 13 16.21 1.68 -9.16
C ASN A 13 15.82 0.28 -9.65
N GLU A 14 14.57 -0.12 -9.41
CA GLU A 14 14.01 -1.41 -9.82
C GLU A 14 13.88 -1.49 -11.35
N ASP A 15 13.89 -2.71 -11.89
CA ASP A 15 13.53 -2.92 -13.28
C ASP A 15 12.00 -2.81 -13.44
N LEU A 16 11.56 -1.85 -14.25
CA LEU A 16 10.14 -1.58 -14.52
C LEU A 16 9.61 -2.33 -15.75
N SER A 17 10.38 -3.25 -16.35
CA SER A 17 9.96 -4.03 -17.53
C SER A 17 8.57 -4.69 -17.37
N TRP A 18 8.22 -5.12 -16.16
CA TRP A 18 6.92 -5.72 -15.85
C TRP A 18 5.73 -4.74 -15.98
N LEU A 19 5.97 -3.43 -15.98
CA LEU A 19 4.98 -2.36 -16.20
C LEU A 19 4.93 -1.86 -17.65
N GLU A 20 5.79 -2.34 -18.55
CA GLU A 20 5.76 -1.96 -19.98
C GLU A 20 4.37 -2.06 -20.64
N PRO A 21 3.54 -3.10 -20.35
CA PRO A 21 2.19 -3.19 -20.89
C PRO A 21 1.27 -2.01 -20.52
N LEU A 22 1.61 -1.26 -19.47
CA LEU A 22 0.90 -0.08 -18.98
C LEU A 22 1.70 1.22 -19.13
N SER A 23 2.81 1.21 -19.89
CA SER A 23 3.77 2.33 -19.95
C SER A 23 3.12 3.67 -20.32
N SER A 24 2.28 3.70 -21.36
CA SER A 24 1.52 4.89 -21.80
C SER A 24 0.46 5.37 -20.78
N GLU A 25 0.23 4.59 -19.73
CA GLU A 25 -0.69 4.90 -18.64
C GLU A 25 0.00 5.13 -17.29
N THR A 26 1.31 4.92 -17.22
CA THR A 26 2.07 4.87 -15.98
C THR A 26 2.84 6.17 -15.75
N ILE A 27 2.58 6.80 -14.62
CA ILE A 27 3.35 7.93 -14.08
C ILE A 27 4.40 7.36 -13.15
N VAL A 28 5.67 7.56 -13.49
CA VAL A 28 6.81 7.08 -12.70
C VAL A 28 7.31 8.20 -11.80
N TYR A 29 7.18 8.02 -10.49
CA TYR A 29 7.87 8.88 -9.54
C TYR A 29 9.20 8.22 -9.15
N SER A 30 10.29 8.69 -9.74
CA SER A 30 11.63 8.15 -9.50
C SER A 30 12.34 8.88 -8.36
N LYS A 31 12.74 8.12 -7.35
CA LYS A 31 13.54 8.55 -6.19
C LYS A 31 15.02 8.20 -6.31
N GLY A 32 15.41 7.55 -7.41
CA GLY A 32 16.77 7.15 -7.70
C GLY A 32 17.15 7.57 -9.10
N ARG A 33 17.68 6.65 -9.89
CA ARG A 33 17.94 6.92 -11.30
C ARG A 33 16.61 6.90 -12.06
N PRO A 34 16.39 7.78 -13.05
CA PRO A 34 15.26 7.60 -13.96
C PRO A 34 15.29 6.19 -14.60
N PRO A 35 14.12 5.60 -14.90
CA PRO A 35 14.10 4.37 -15.67
C PRO A 35 14.72 4.57 -17.06
N CYS A 36 15.20 3.49 -17.67
CA CYS A 36 15.56 3.50 -19.08
C CYS A 36 14.31 3.82 -19.93
N MET A 37 14.51 4.39 -21.13
CA MET A 37 13.42 4.71 -22.06
C MET A 37 12.34 5.63 -21.46
N VAL A 38 12.75 6.77 -20.89
CA VAL A 38 11.88 7.76 -20.25
C VAL A 38 10.68 8.14 -21.13
N ASP A 39 10.88 8.28 -22.44
CA ASP A 39 9.85 8.68 -23.40
C ASP A 39 8.75 7.62 -23.65
N CYS A 40 8.92 6.39 -23.16
CA CYS A 40 7.90 5.35 -23.26
C CYS A 40 6.84 5.44 -22.17
N TRP A 41 7.15 6.11 -21.06
CA TRP A 41 6.24 6.28 -19.92
C TRP A 41 5.32 7.46 -20.16
N ARG A 42 4.11 7.43 -19.59
CA ARG A 42 3.18 8.56 -19.64
C ARG A 42 3.83 9.84 -19.11
N ASP A 43 4.53 9.71 -17.98
CA ASP A 43 5.28 10.79 -17.35
C ASP A 43 6.34 10.19 -16.40
N VAL A 44 7.44 10.92 -16.22
CA VAL A 44 8.51 10.56 -15.28
C VAL A 44 8.90 11.79 -14.46
N GLN A 45 8.60 11.74 -13.16
CA GLN A 45 8.86 12.83 -12.22
C GLN A 45 9.93 12.41 -11.21
N LEU A 46 10.88 13.30 -10.95
CA LEU A 46 11.91 13.08 -9.94
C LEU A 46 11.42 13.53 -8.57
N LEU A 47 11.60 12.68 -7.55
CA LEU A 47 11.31 13.01 -6.16
C LEU A 47 12.55 12.81 -5.27
N PRO A 48 12.66 13.56 -4.15
CA PRO A 48 13.60 13.21 -3.09
C PRO A 48 13.35 11.79 -2.58
N ASN A 49 14.44 11.06 -2.26
CA ASN A 49 14.36 9.70 -1.74
C ASN A 49 13.96 9.67 -0.26
N ILE A 50 12.69 10.00 0.00
CA ILE A 50 12.11 10.07 1.34
C ILE A 50 10.83 9.26 1.43
N GLY A 51 10.53 8.74 2.62
CA GLY A 51 9.21 8.24 2.97
C GLY A 51 8.70 7.04 2.18
N ARG A 52 9.61 6.19 1.65
CA ARG A 52 9.30 4.94 0.93
C ARG A 52 8.24 5.16 -0.16
N GLU A 53 7.35 4.20 -0.39
CA GLU A 53 6.25 4.31 -1.35
C GLU A 53 5.17 5.29 -0.87
N ALA A 54 4.94 5.37 0.44
CA ALA A 54 3.86 6.15 1.00
C ALA A 54 3.96 7.65 0.67
N HIS A 55 5.17 8.22 0.75
CA HIS A 55 5.39 9.61 0.33
C HIS A 55 5.08 9.82 -1.16
N THR A 56 5.40 8.84 -2.01
CA THR A 56 5.09 8.94 -3.45
C THR A 56 3.58 8.96 -3.68
N TYR A 57 2.85 8.03 -3.08
CA TYR A 57 1.40 7.93 -3.31
C TYR A 57 0.67 9.16 -2.79
N LEU A 58 1.04 9.62 -1.58
CA LEU A 58 0.50 10.86 -1.00
C LEU A 58 0.88 12.08 -1.83
N HIS A 59 2.11 12.12 -2.37
CA HIS A 59 2.52 13.20 -3.27
C HIS A 59 1.64 13.26 -4.52
N HIS A 60 1.42 12.14 -5.20
CA HIS A 60 0.55 12.08 -6.36
C HIS A 60 -0.89 12.51 -6.02
N ILE A 61 -1.47 11.96 -4.95
CA ILE A 61 -2.83 12.30 -4.53
C ILE A 61 -2.97 13.80 -4.28
N VAL A 62 -2.00 14.43 -3.61
CA VAL A 62 -2.05 15.86 -3.30
C VAL A 62 -1.88 16.73 -4.55
N GLU A 63 -0.85 16.47 -5.35
CA GLU A 63 -0.54 17.31 -6.50
C GLU A 63 -1.56 17.15 -7.64
N CYS A 64 -2.16 15.97 -7.77
CA CYS A 64 -3.12 15.67 -8.81
C CYS A 64 -4.57 15.67 -8.32
N TYR A 65 -4.87 16.11 -7.09
CA TYR A 65 -6.19 15.94 -6.45
C TYR A 65 -7.41 16.32 -7.33
N GLU A 66 -7.32 17.43 -8.07
CA GLU A 66 -8.38 17.91 -8.98
C GLU A 66 -8.38 17.24 -10.36
N HIS A 67 -7.33 16.49 -10.68
CA HIS A 67 -7.05 15.93 -12.01
C HIS A 67 -6.78 14.42 -12.00
N LEU A 68 -7.03 13.73 -10.87
CA LEU A 68 -6.94 12.27 -10.74
C LEU A 68 -7.74 11.57 -11.84
N ALA A 69 -7.18 10.49 -12.38
CA ALA A 69 -7.93 9.57 -13.22
C ALA A 69 -9.09 8.94 -12.44
N GLU A 70 -10.15 8.53 -13.14
CA GLU A 70 -11.30 7.85 -12.51
C GLU A 70 -10.86 6.69 -11.63
N ASN A 71 -9.89 5.90 -12.09
CA ASN A 71 -9.25 4.82 -11.35
C ASN A 71 -7.73 4.99 -11.33
N THR A 72 -7.14 4.96 -10.14
CA THR A 72 -5.69 5.01 -9.93
C THR A 72 -5.20 3.70 -9.32
N LEU A 73 -4.29 3.01 -10.01
CA LEU A 73 -3.54 1.87 -9.51
C LEU A 73 -2.22 2.35 -8.89
N PHE A 74 -1.98 2.05 -7.62
CA PHE A 74 -0.75 2.36 -6.91
C PHE A 74 0.11 1.10 -6.72
N VAL A 75 1.38 1.17 -7.13
CA VAL A 75 2.34 0.06 -7.05
C VAL A 75 3.75 0.51 -6.66
N GLN A 76 4.51 -0.39 -6.03
CA GLN A 76 5.96 -0.22 -5.86
C GLN A 76 6.71 -0.59 -7.15
N GLY A 77 7.96 -0.14 -7.30
CA GLY A 77 8.80 -0.47 -8.46
C GLY A 77 9.02 -1.97 -8.67
N ASN A 78 8.92 -2.77 -7.61
CA ASN A 78 8.96 -4.23 -7.69
C ASN A 78 7.93 -4.84 -6.72
N VAL A 79 6.91 -5.51 -7.28
CA VAL A 79 5.89 -6.21 -6.50
C VAL A 79 6.02 -7.74 -6.57
N HIS A 80 6.81 -8.24 -7.51
CA HIS A 80 7.03 -9.68 -7.74
C HIS A 80 8.25 -10.22 -6.99
N ASN A 81 9.15 -9.34 -6.52
CA ASN A 81 10.36 -9.69 -5.78
C ASN A 81 11.14 -10.87 -6.39
N SER A 82 11.29 -10.85 -7.73
CA SER A 82 11.90 -11.92 -8.52
C SER A 82 13.37 -12.24 -8.15
N ASP A 83 14.01 -11.39 -7.35
CA ASP A 83 15.36 -11.61 -6.82
C ASP A 83 15.38 -12.51 -5.56
N GLY A 84 14.21 -12.92 -5.07
CA GLY A 84 14.05 -13.81 -3.91
C GLY A 84 14.48 -13.17 -2.59
N LYS A 85 14.77 -11.86 -2.56
CA LYS A 85 15.26 -11.19 -1.34
C LYS A 85 14.15 -10.94 -0.33
N THR A 86 12.90 -10.88 -0.77
CA THR A 86 11.68 -10.74 0.02
C THR A 86 10.55 -11.53 -0.68
N PRO A 87 9.52 -11.98 0.05
CA PRO A 87 8.37 -12.64 -0.58
C PRO A 87 7.69 -11.73 -1.62
N PRO A 88 7.18 -12.26 -2.75
CA PRO A 88 6.36 -11.49 -3.67
C PRO A 88 5.12 -10.93 -2.97
N HIS A 89 4.75 -9.69 -3.26
CA HIS A 89 3.49 -9.15 -2.78
C HIS A 89 2.32 -9.71 -3.58
N THR A 90 2.48 -9.85 -4.91
CA THR A 90 1.47 -10.43 -5.81
C THR A 90 2.13 -11.27 -6.90
N ASP A 91 1.38 -12.15 -7.54
CA ASP A 91 1.76 -12.88 -8.76
C ASP A 91 1.03 -12.34 -10.02
N LEU A 92 0.20 -11.30 -9.85
CA LEU A 92 -0.59 -10.72 -10.93
C LEU A 92 0.28 -9.91 -11.90
N SER A 93 -0.04 -10.00 -13.18
CA SER A 93 0.54 -9.13 -14.20
C SER A 93 -0.07 -7.72 -14.14
N ALA A 94 0.66 -6.72 -14.64
CA ALA A 94 0.17 -5.34 -14.70
C ALA A 94 -1.16 -5.23 -15.47
N ALA A 95 -1.28 -5.90 -16.61
CA ALA A 95 -2.52 -5.93 -17.40
C ALA A 95 -3.71 -6.53 -16.63
N LYS A 96 -3.46 -7.58 -15.82
CA LYS A 96 -4.49 -8.20 -15.00
C LYS A 96 -4.92 -7.28 -13.85
N MET A 97 -3.96 -6.62 -13.18
CA MET A 97 -4.27 -5.63 -12.16
C MET A 97 -5.10 -4.47 -12.71
N LYS A 98 -4.77 -3.94 -13.90
CA LYS A 98 -5.59 -2.93 -14.57
C LYS A 98 -7.01 -3.43 -14.84
N ALA A 99 -7.15 -4.62 -15.43
CA ALA A 99 -8.46 -5.17 -15.74
C ALA A 99 -9.35 -5.32 -14.49
N GLU A 100 -8.76 -5.75 -13.37
CA GLU A 100 -9.50 -5.87 -12.11
C GLU A 100 -9.76 -4.51 -11.45
N ALA A 101 -8.82 -3.56 -11.54
CA ALA A 101 -9.05 -2.19 -11.09
C ALA A 101 -10.25 -1.56 -11.80
N LEU A 102 -10.42 -1.80 -13.10
CA LEU A 102 -11.52 -1.26 -13.89
C LEU A 102 -12.86 -2.00 -13.67
N ASP A 103 -12.87 -3.29 -13.35
CA ASP A 103 -14.12 -4.04 -13.10
C ASP A 103 -14.60 -3.92 -11.64
N ASN A 104 -13.67 -3.82 -10.68
CA ASN A 104 -14.02 -3.97 -9.27
C ASN A 104 -14.22 -2.66 -8.51
N THR A 105 -13.57 -1.55 -8.87
CA THR A 105 -13.72 -0.31 -8.07
C THR A 105 -15.17 0.19 -8.05
N ASP A 106 -15.95 -0.02 -9.11
CA ASP A 106 -17.40 0.28 -9.11
C ASP A 106 -18.20 -0.64 -8.18
N ARG A 107 -17.74 -1.88 -7.95
CA ARG A 107 -18.40 -2.88 -7.10
C ARG A 107 -17.89 -2.91 -5.66
N SER A 108 -16.69 -2.39 -5.39
CA SER A 108 -15.97 -2.46 -4.11
C SER A 108 -15.96 -1.12 -3.37
N CYS A 109 -17.00 -0.31 -3.55
CA CYS A 109 -17.10 1.03 -2.96
C CYS A 109 -15.90 1.93 -3.28
N GLY A 110 -15.29 1.77 -4.46
CA GLY A 110 -14.20 2.62 -4.93
C GLY A 110 -12.80 2.27 -4.44
N PHE A 111 -12.58 1.15 -3.73
CA PHE A 111 -11.25 0.72 -3.26
C PHE A 111 -11.06 -0.79 -3.35
N MET A 112 -9.92 -1.21 -3.90
CA MET A 112 -9.54 -2.62 -4.04
C MET A 112 -8.04 -2.79 -3.74
N ALA A 113 -7.70 -3.69 -2.82
CA ALA A 113 -6.33 -4.12 -2.62
C ALA A 113 -6.07 -5.48 -3.29
N PHE A 114 -4.92 -5.63 -3.95
CA PHE A 114 -4.52 -6.87 -4.60
C PHE A 114 -3.90 -7.88 -3.61
N THR A 115 -3.53 -7.39 -2.43
CA THR A 115 -2.70 -8.08 -1.45
C THR A 115 -3.15 -7.70 -0.05
N SER A 116 -4.26 -8.29 0.42
CA SER A 116 -4.91 -7.84 1.65
C SER A 116 -5.30 -8.93 2.62
N GLN A 117 -5.29 -8.55 3.90
CA GLN A 117 -5.78 -9.36 5.00
C GLN A 117 -6.43 -8.48 6.06
N ILE A 118 -7.52 -8.94 6.66
CA ILE A 118 -8.02 -8.34 7.89
C ILE A 118 -7.25 -8.96 9.04
N ILE A 119 -6.42 -8.17 9.72
CA ILE A 119 -5.58 -8.62 10.82
C ILE A 119 -6.05 -7.96 12.12
N GLU A 120 -6.09 -8.72 13.21
CA GLU A 120 -6.12 -8.13 14.55
C GLU A 120 -4.79 -7.40 14.77
N PHE A 121 -4.86 -6.10 15.05
CA PHE A 121 -3.68 -5.27 15.24
C PHE A 121 -3.53 -4.95 16.72
N LYS A 122 -2.49 -5.51 17.35
CA LYS A 122 -2.26 -5.38 18.80
C LYS A 122 -1.16 -4.38 19.11
N GLU A 123 -0.39 -4.01 18.10
CA GLU A 123 0.84 -3.20 18.19
C GLU A 123 0.53 -1.69 18.18
N TRP A 124 -0.64 -1.29 18.68
CA TRP A 124 -1.08 0.11 18.76
C TRP A 124 -0.13 0.99 19.59
N GLY A 125 0.52 0.41 20.60
CA GLY A 125 1.51 1.09 21.43
C GLY A 125 2.92 1.17 20.82
N GLY A 126 3.15 0.56 19.66
CA GLY A 126 4.45 0.53 18.99
C GLY A 126 4.71 -0.80 18.29
N LEU A 127 5.40 -0.75 17.14
CA LEU A 127 5.74 -1.96 16.38
C LEU A 127 6.92 -2.70 17.04
N PRO A 128 6.76 -3.97 17.43
CA PRO A 128 7.78 -4.75 18.16
C PRO A 128 8.84 -5.29 17.19
N TRP A 129 9.69 -4.42 16.65
CA TRP A 129 10.65 -4.75 15.59
C TRP A 129 11.60 -5.91 15.94
N GLN A 130 12.33 -5.78 17.05
CA GLN A 130 13.35 -6.76 17.46
C GLN A 130 12.73 -7.99 18.14
N ASP A 131 11.55 -7.81 18.74
CA ASP A 131 10.92 -8.79 19.64
C ASP A 131 9.83 -9.62 18.94
N CYS A 132 9.57 -9.39 17.65
CA CYS A 132 8.55 -10.12 16.90
C CYS A 132 9.19 -10.96 15.78
N SER A 133 8.98 -12.27 15.80
CA SER A 133 9.50 -13.21 14.79
C SER A 133 9.17 -12.82 13.35
N SER A 134 8.01 -12.18 13.14
CA SER A 134 7.52 -11.75 11.83
C SER A 134 8.27 -10.54 11.24
N HIS A 135 8.81 -9.66 12.07
CA HIS A 135 9.48 -8.43 11.63
C HIS A 135 10.97 -8.40 11.97
N ALA A 136 11.43 -9.25 12.88
CA ALA A 136 12.82 -9.30 13.33
C ALA A 136 13.77 -9.49 12.16
N TRP A 137 13.51 -10.47 11.28
CA TRP A 137 14.35 -10.72 10.11
C TRP A 137 14.45 -9.48 9.21
N TRP A 138 13.32 -8.83 8.91
CA TRP A 138 13.32 -7.62 8.09
C TRP A 138 14.06 -6.49 8.80
N TYR A 139 13.87 -6.32 10.11
CA TYR A 139 14.53 -5.28 10.89
C TYR A 139 16.04 -5.46 10.96
N TYR A 140 16.53 -6.71 11.11
CA TYR A 140 17.96 -7.00 11.04
C TYR A 140 18.56 -6.66 9.67
N LYS A 141 17.82 -6.90 8.58
CA LYS A 141 18.28 -6.67 7.22
C LYS A 141 18.17 -5.21 6.77
N ASN A 142 17.08 -4.53 7.12
CA ASN A 142 16.66 -3.26 6.54
C ASN A 142 16.38 -2.17 7.60
N GLY A 143 16.09 -2.57 8.85
CA GLY A 143 15.61 -1.68 9.91
C GLY A 143 16.69 -0.97 10.72
N GLN A 144 17.96 -1.36 10.60
CA GLN A 144 19.06 -0.78 11.40
C GLN A 144 19.22 0.74 11.20
N ASN A 145 18.94 1.22 9.99
CA ASN A 145 18.97 2.65 9.66
C ASN A 145 17.56 3.25 9.59
N MET A 146 16.54 2.60 10.14
CA MET A 146 15.18 3.13 10.10
C MET A 146 15.03 4.29 11.10
N ALA A 147 14.50 5.41 10.63
CA ALA A 147 14.10 6.50 11.51
C ALA A 147 12.79 6.10 12.22
N LYS A 148 12.83 6.06 13.56
CA LYS A 148 11.66 5.76 14.37
C LYS A 148 10.62 6.88 14.25
N ALA A 149 9.35 6.49 14.32
CA ALA A 149 8.26 7.43 14.36
C ALA A 149 8.25 8.17 15.71
N GLU A 150 7.93 9.46 15.70
CA GLU A 150 7.73 10.25 16.94
C GLU A 150 6.42 9.89 17.64
N MET A 151 5.51 9.20 16.94
CA MET A 151 4.19 8.80 17.42
C MET A 151 4.07 7.29 17.34
N THR A 152 3.38 6.70 18.31
CA THR A 152 2.88 5.33 18.24
C THR A 152 1.83 5.19 17.13
N PRO A 153 1.52 3.96 16.68
CA PRO A 153 0.40 3.74 15.76
C PRO A 153 -0.94 4.26 16.28
N ALA A 154 -1.20 4.18 17.60
CA ALA A 154 -2.41 4.71 18.22
C ALA A 154 -2.49 6.25 18.13
N GLU A 155 -1.39 6.93 18.43
CA GLU A 155 -1.32 8.40 18.34
C GLU A 155 -1.41 8.87 16.90
N PHE A 156 -0.73 8.18 15.97
CA PHE A 156 -0.87 8.43 14.53
C PHE A 156 -2.32 8.27 14.09
N TRP A 157 -2.97 7.17 14.49
CA TRP A 157 -4.36 6.91 14.16
C TRP A 157 -5.28 8.01 14.69
N MET A 158 -5.19 8.32 15.98
CA MET A 158 -6.00 9.37 16.59
C MET A 158 -5.74 10.73 15.95
N LYS A 159 -4.49 11.04 15.57
CA LYS A 159 -4.12 12.30 14.91
C LYS A 159 -4.84 12.47 13.57
N PHE A 160 -4.91 11.45 12.73
CA PHE A 160 -5.43 11.59 11.37
C PHE A 160 -6.89 11.15 11.22
N PHE A 161 -7.27 10.04 11.84
CA PHE A 161 -8.62 9.49 11.72
C PHE A 161 -9.60 10.08 12.73
N LYS A 162 -9.11 10.75 13.79
CA LYS A 162 -9.92 11.43 14.82
C LYS A 162 -10.97 10.54 15.51
N VAL A 163 -10.78 9.22 15.47
CA VAL A 163 -11.64 8.22 16.10
C VAL A 163 -10.77 7.21 16.87
N PRO A 164 -11.33 6.49 17.86
CA PRO A 164 -10.65 5.37 18.48
C PRO A 164 -10.21 4.35 17.43
N HIS A 165 -9.04 3.78 17.63
CA HIS A 165 -8.53 2.77 16.72
C HIS A 165 -9.34 1.46 16.83
N PRO A 166 -9.58 0.75 15.71
CA PRO A 166 -10.30 -0.51 15.73
C PRO A 166 -9.43 -1.63 16.33
N ARG A 167 -10.06 -2.77 16.62
CA ARG A 167 -9.34 -4.00 16.98
C ARG A 167 -8.56 -4.58 15.79
N SER A 168 -9.10 -4.44 14.60
CA SER A 168 -8.54 -5.02 13.37
C SER A 168 -8.40 -3.97 12.28
N VAL A 169 -7.42 -4.15 11.41
CA VAL A 169 -7.17 -3.28 10.26
C VAL A 169 -7.20 -4.09 8.96
N TYR A 170 -7.59 -3.43 7.88
CA TYR A 170 -7.47 -3.97 6.53
C TYR A 170 -6.05 -3.69 6.02
N TYR A 171 -5.15 -4.64 6.27
CA TYR A 171 -3.73 -4.55 5.92
C TYR A 171 -3.54 -4.76 4.41
N VAL A 172 -2.80 -3.87 3.76
CA VAL A 172 -2.50 -3.94 2.32
C VAL A 172 -1.00 -4.17 2.15
N SER A 173 -0.59 -5.44 2.19
CA SER A 173 0.83 -5.81 2.11
C SER A 173 1.45 -5.37 0.79
N GLY A 174 2.61 -4.73 0.83
CA GLY A 174 3.26 -4.18 -0.34
C GLY A 174 2.58 -2.93 -0.91
N SER A 175 1.55 -2.40 -0.26
CA SER A 175 0.85 -1.18 -0.68
C SER A 175 0.41 -1.25 -2.16
N VAL A 176 -0.13 -2.41 -2.58
CA VAL A 176 -0.62 -2.66 -3.95
C VAL A 176 -2.15 -2.58 -3.97
N PHE A 177 -2.68 -1.47 -4.47
CA PHE A 177 -4.13 -1.22 -4.48
C PHE A 177 -4.56 -0.31 -5.62
N ALA A 178 -5.84 -0.39 -5.98
CA ALA A 178 -6.53 0.55 -6.84
C ALA A 178 -7.61 1.30 -6.06
N VAL A 179 -7.79 2.58 -6.37
CA VAL A 179 -8.81 3.43 -5.75
C VAL A 179 -9.38 4.40 -6.78
N ASN A 180 -10.68 4.68 -6.69
CA ASN A 180 -11.32 5.64 -7.57
C ASN A 180 -11.14 7.08 -7.07
N ALA A 181 -11.21 8.05 -7.98
CA ALA A 181 -11.04 9.45 -7.63
C ALA A 181 -12.11 9.94 -6.65
N THR A 182 -13.36 9.49 -6.77
CA THR A 182 -14.45 9.84 -5.85
C THR A 182 -14.15 9.41 -4.42
N LYS A 183 -13.52 8.24 -4.22
CA LYS A 183 -13.16 7.73 -2.91
C LYS A 183 -11.93 8.41 -2.35
N ILE A 184 -10.94 8.78 -3.17
CA ILE A 184 -9.89 9.71 -2.71
C ILE A 184 -10.53 11.03 -2.27
N ARG A 185 -11.49 11.56 -3.04
CA ARG A 185 -12.16 12.84 -2.74
C ARG A 185 -13.18 12.78 -1.60
N SER A 186 -13.49 11.59 -1.07
CA SER A 186 -14.31 11.47 0.14
C SER A 186 -13.58 11.99 1.38
N ARG A 187 -12.25 12.21 1.29
CA ARG A 187 -11.47 12.97 2.26
C ARG A 187 -10.95 14.25 1.61
N PRO A 188 -10.95 15.39 2.31
CA PRO A 188 -10.47 16.65 1.75
C PRO A 188 -8.96 16.59 1.48
N ARG A 189 -8.48 17.35 0.48
CA ARG A 189 -7.05 17.42 0.11
C ARG A 189 -6.10 17.59 1.30
N HIS A 190 -6.47 18.44 2.26
CA HIS A 190 -5.62 18.71 3.43
C HIS A 190 -5.35 17.47 4.30
N PHE A 191 -6.25 16.48 4.32
CA PHE A 191 -6.01 15.21 5.01
C PHE A 191 -4.75 14.50 4.46
N TYR A 192 -4.63 14.46 3.13
CA TYR A 192 -3.48 13.86 2.45
C TYR A 192 -2.23 14.71 2.58
N GLU A 193 -2.37 16.04 2.59
CA GLU A 193 -1.26 16.97 2.83
C GLU A 193 -0.66 16.79 4.23
N GLU A 194 -1.50 16.67 5.26
CA GLU A 194 -1.06 16.43 6.63
C GLU A 194 -0.39 15.04 6.75
N LEU A 195 -0.94 13.99 6.13
CA LEU A 195 -0.29 12.69 6.07
C LEU A 195 1.07 12.77 5.35
N ARG A 196 1.16 13.48 4.23
CA ARG A 196 2.44 13.68 3.51
C ARG A 196 3.45 14.41 4.37
N SER A 197 3.01 15.38 5.17
CA SER A 197 3.87 16.22 6.00
C SER A 197 4.70 15.45 7.02
N VAL A 198 4.23 14.31 7.54
CA VAL A 198 5.02 13.50 8.49
C VAL A 198 6.27 12.91 7.84
N PHE A 199 6.18 12.58 6.55
CA PHE A 199 7.31 12.07 5.77
C PHE A 199 8.27 13.19 5.38
N THR A 200 7.74 14.31 4.91
CA THR A 200 8.55 15.48 4.55
C THR A 200 9.26 16.08 5.76
N GLY A 201 8.59 16.16 6.91
CA GLY A 201 9.18 16.67 8.16
C GLY A 201 10.29 15.77 8.70
N LEU A 202 10.08 14.45 8.68
CA LEU A 202 11.11 13.50 9.10
C LEU A 202 12.27 13.39 8.10
N ASN A 203 12.03 13.71 6.82
CA ASN A 203 13.01 13.80 5.74
C ASN A 203 13.99 12.61 5.70
N HIS A 204 13.44 11.39 5.81
CA HIS A 204 14.24 10.18 5.92
C HIS A 204 13.83 9.15 4.86
N ILE A 205 14.83 8.44 4.30
CA ILE A 205 14.63 7.41 3.27
C ILE A 205 13.75 6.24 3.75
N ASN A 206 13.98 5.82 4.99
CA ASN A 206 13.31 4.69 5.63
C ASN A 206 12.68 5.09 6.96
N PRO A 207 11.54 5.80 6.98
CA PRO A 207 10.84 6.14 8.21
C PRO A 207 9.85 5.04 8.60
N GLU A 208 9.72 4.81 9.90
CA GLU A 208 8.76 3.84 10.47
C GLU A 208 7.31 4.14 10.06
N TYR A 209 6.97 5.41 9.81
CA TYR A 209 5.67 5.81 9.27
C TYR A 209 5.28 5.07 7.97
N GLY A 210 6.24 4.59 7.16
CA GLY A 210 5.91 3.77 5.99
C GLY A 210 5.20 2.46 6.37
N HIS A 211 5.61 1.84 7.47
CA HIS A 211 4.99 0.62 7.98
C HIS A 211 3.63 0.85 8.63
N PHE A 212 3.38 2.07 9.12
CA PHE A 212 2.05 2.47 9.57
C PHE A 212 1.13 2.59 8.36
N MET A 213 1.59 3.27 7.31
CA MET A 213 0.80 3.47 6.08
C MET A 213 0.43 2.15 5.40
N GLU A 214 1.36 1.19 5.30
CA GLU A 214 1.07 -0.14 4.74
C GLU A 214 -0.10 -0.84 5.46
N ARG A 215 -0.23 -0.65 6.78
CA ARG A 215 -1.34 -1.15 7.61
C ARG A 215 -2.62 -0.34 7.49
N PHE A 216 -2.50 0.95 7.20
CA PHE A 216 -3.61 1.89 7.27
C PHE A 216 -4.14 2.32 5.91
N TRP A 217 -3.54 1.93 4.78
CA TRP A 217 -4.06 2.23 3.44
C TRP A 217 -5.52 1.84 3.27
N GLY A 218 -5.89 0.63 3.66
CA GLY A 218 -7.29 0.21 3.65
C GLY A 218 -8.18 1.10 4.51
N SER A 219 -7.69 1.53 5.67
CA SER A 219 -8.45 2.38 6.60
C SER A 219 -8.66 3.81 6.09
N ILE A 220 -7.80 4.29 5.19
CA ILE A 220 -7.97 5.59 4.54
C ILE A 220 -9.21 5.59 3.62
N PHE A 221 -9.46 4.49 2.92
CA PHE A 221 -10.49 4.43 1.87
C PHE A 221 -11.71 3.57 2.20
N LEU A 222 -11.61 2.69 3.19
CA LEU A 222 -12.75 1.93 3.70
C LEU A 222 -13.38 2.66 4.88
N ASP A 223 -14.70 2.69 4.88
CA ASP A 223 -15.46 3.26 5.99
C ASP A 223 -15.19 2.40 7.24
N GLN A 224 -14.81 3.04 8.34
CA GLN A 224 -14.67 2.33 9.61
C GLN A 224 -16.08 1.96 10.09
N PRO A 225 -16.29 0.74 10.62
CA PRO A 225 -17.57 0.40 11.25
C PRO A 225 -17.76 1.31 12.47
N GLY A 226 -18.54 2.39 12.30
CA GLY A 226 -18.79 3.38 13.37
C GLY A 226 -19.28 4.75 12.90
N GLU A 227 -19.05 5.16 11.65
CA GLU A 227 -19.51 6.45 11.13
C GLU A 227 -20.76 6.31 10.24
N ALA A 228 -21.86 5.84 10.82
CA ALA A 228 -23.18 6.07 10.21
C ALA A 228 -23.60 7.50 10.55
N ASN A 229 -23.34 8.46 9.65
CA ASN A 229 -24.03 9.74 9.69
C ASN A 229 -25.54 9.48 9.50
N GLU A 230 -26.35 9.91 10.48
CA GLU A 230 -27.81 9.94 10.38
C GLU A 230 -28.23 10.85 9.23
N GLY A 231 -28.34 10.29 8.02
CA GLY A 231 -28.75 11.05 6.84
C GLY A 231 -28.66 10.32 5.50
N SER A 232 -27.88 9.25 5.40
CA SER A 232 -27.77 8.45 4.18
C SER A 232 -28.17 7.00 4.45
N ARG A 233 -29.48 6.74 4.49
CA ARG A 233 -30.00 5.37 4.39
C ARG A 233 -29.95 4.94 2.92
N ASP A 234 -28.74 4.68 2.43
CA ASP A 234 -28.54 3.75 1.32
C ASP A 234 -27.60 2.63 1.80
N ASP A 235 -28.26 1.50 1.97
CA ASP A 235 -27.88 0.14 2.31
C ASP A 235 -26.42 -0.30 1.98
N CYS A 236 -25.44 0.18 2.74
CA CYS A 236 -24.10 -0.45 2.84
C CYS A 236 -24.08 -1.63 3.84
N SER A 237 -25.23 -1.98 4.44
CA SER A 237 -25.39 -3.16 5.30
C SER A 237 -25.36 -4.49 4.54
N LYS A 238 -25.43 -4.48 3.21
CA LYS A 238 -25.32 -5.70 2.39
C LYS A 238 -23.88 -6.14 2.10
N VAL A 239 -22.87 -5.31 2.36
CA VAL A 239 -21.47 -5.64 2.08
C VAL A 239 -20.95 -6.77 2.97
N SER A 240 -21.52 -6.96 4.17
CA SER A 240 -21.12 -8.07 5.04
C SER A 240 -21.66 -9.44 4.59
N GLY A 241 -22.65 -9.49 3.69
CA GLY A 241 -23.29 -10.71 3.20
C GLY A 241 -22.89 -11.13 1.78
N THR A 242 -22.17 -10.28 1.04
CA THR A 242 -21.74 -10.55 -0.35
C THR A 242 -20.24 -10.36 -0.56
N LEU A 243 -19.44 -10.26 0.51
CA LEU A 243 -18.11 -10.86 0.51
C LEU A 243 -18.31 -12.38 0.38
N GLY A 244 -18.52 -12.82 -0.85
CA GLY A 244 -18.28 -14.19 -1.23
C GLY A 244 -16.81 -14.50 -0.97
N LEU A 245 -16.51 -14.83 0.27
CA LEU A 245 -15.42 -15.72 0.67
C LEU A 245 -15.66 -17.06 -0.04
N LYS A 246 -15.51 -17.07 -1.37
CA LYS A 246 -15.00 -18.26 -2.01
C LYS A 246 -13.55 -18.33 -1.55
N GLN A 247 -13.32 -19.06 -0.47
CA GLN A 247 -12.15 -19.93 -0.45
C GLN A 247 -12.17 -20.66 -1.79
N ARG A 248 -11.43 -20.16 -2.78
CA ARG A 248 -10.98 -21.04 -3.84
C ARG A 248 -10.03 -21.99 -3.13
N ALA A 249 -10.55 -23.19 -2.86
CA ALA A 249 -9.70 -24.36 -2.84
C ALA A 249 -9.06 -24.45 -4.23
N THR A 250 -7.97 -23.71 -4.44
CA THR A 250 -7.02 -24.02 -5.50
C THR A 250 -6.27 -25.24 -5.00
N SER A 251 -6.70 -26.42 -5.44
CA SER A 251 -5.83 -27.57 -5.59
C SER A 251 -4.78 -27.25 -6.67
N SER A 252 -3.89 -26.33 -6.36
CA SER A 252 -2.58 -26.16 -6.98
C SER A 252 -1.72 -25.48 -5.93
N SER A 253 -0.70 -26.19 -5.49
CA SER A 253 0.29 -25.74 -4.52
C SER A 253 1.00 -24.48 -5.01
N THR A 254 0.50 -23.31 -4.63
CA THR A 254 1.26 -22.06 -4.69
C THR A 254 1.11 -21.40 -3.33
N SER A 255 2.15 -21.55 -2.52
CA SER A 255 2.23 -20.97 -1.18
C SER A 255 2.42 -19.47 -1.32
N VAL A 256 1.42 -18.68 -0.94
CA VAL A 256 1.68 -17.32 -0.48
C VAL A 256 2.41 -17.50 0.84
N ILE A 257 3.73 -17.42 0.81
CA ILE A 257 4.56 -17.56 2.00
C ILE A 257 4.29 -16.34 2.86
N ASP A 258 3.63 -16.56 4.00
CA ASP A 258 3.50 -15.56 5.06
C ASP A 258 4.90 -15.02 5.40
N GLU A 259 5.08 -13.70 5.51
CA GLU A 259 6.34 -13.12 5.99
C GLU A 259 6.75 -13.73 7.34
N ARG A 260 5.78 -14.22 8.14
CA ARG A 260 6.01 -15.07 9.31
C ARG A 260 6.68 -16.40 8.97
N GLU A 261 6.10 -17.18 8.04
CA GLU A 261 6.69 -18.46 7.62
C GLU A 261 8.05 -18.27 6.94
N PHE A 262 8.24 -17.21 6.15
CA PHE A 262 9.52 -16.90 5.51
C PHE A 262 10.59 -16.53 6.55
N GLY A 263 10.21 -15.71 7.55
CA GLY A 263 11.04 -15.32 8.67
C GLY A 263 11.47 -16.52 9.52
N GLU A 264 10.53 -17.41 9.85
CA GLU A 264 10.80 -18.63 10.64
C GLU A 264 11.76 -19.60 9.92
N ARG A 265 11.58 -19.83 8.61
CA ARG A 265 12.47 -20.69 7.81
C ARG A 265 13.91 -20.13 7.73
N HIS A 266 14.07 -18.81 7.64
CA HIS A 266 15.38 -18.16 7.58
C HIS A 266 16.08 -18.03 8.95
N LEU A 267 15.32 -17.94 10.04
CA LEU A 267 15.87 -18.01 11.40
C LEU A 267 16.37 -19.42 11.74
N GLN A 268 15.63 -20.46 11.35
CA GLN A 268 16.04 -21.86 11.57
C GLN A 268 17.27 -22.27 10.77
N SER A 269 17.48 -21.73 9.56
CA SER A 269 18.68 -22.03 8.77
C SER A 269 19.97 -21.41 9.32
N ARG A 270 19.86 -20.34 10.13
CA ARG A 270 21.01 -19.70 10.80
C ARG A 270 21.33 -20.29 12.18
N LEU A 271 20.35 -20.87 12.88
CA LEU A 271 20.58 -21.56 14.15
C LEU A 271 21.20 -22.96 13.97
N ASN A 272 21.11 -23.53 12.76
CA ASN A 272 21.61 -24.85 12.41
C ASN A 272 22.86 -24.85 11.49
N GLY A 273 23.55 -23.72 11.36
CA GLY A 273 24.81 -23.63 10.62
C GLY A 273 26.03 -23.64 11.56
N PRO A 274 27.13 -24.35 11.23
CA PRO A 274 28.40 -24.25 11.96
C PRO A 274 29.05 -22.87 11.82
#